data_AF-K1V8C9-F1
#
_entry.id   AF-K1V8C9-F1
#
_cell.length_a   1.000
_cell.length_b   1.000
_cell.length_c   1.000
_cell.angle_alpha   90.00
_cell.angle_beta   90.00
_cell.angle_gamma   90.00
#
_symmetry.space_group_name_H-M   'P 1'
#
loop_
_entity.id
_entity.type
_entity.pdbx_description
1 polymer ?
#
loop_
_entity_poly.entity_id
_entity_poly.type
_entity_poly.pdbx_seq_one_letter_code
_entity_poly.pdbx_strand_id
1 'polypeptide(L)'
;MKRKETYLSRDFRETVALRFPAQAKELNTAFDMRLSALLAENADASKEKQYHLKRQILPGISAYETLQRVMPKEEALQTVHGYVERLARTSHKQLAALLHIPGLYRLVPGVFVKSTRSVFGPAAGFAPKELQTGNGVWRVDMMKCPYHDTCAEYGCPELCRCFCDSDDISYTGLHP
;
A
#
# COMPACT_ATOMS: atom_id res chain seq x y z
N MET A 1 4.55 17.85 15.56
CA MET A 1 4.35 16.38 15.77
C MET A 1 5.35 15.62 14.92
N LYS A 2 6.14 14.70 15.49
CA LYS A 2 6.94 13.76 14.70
C LYS A 2 6.00 12.89 13.86
N ARG A 3 6.27 12.77 12.56
CA ARG A 3 5.48 11.92 11.64
C ARG A 3 5.59 10.46 12.12
N LYS A 4 4.47 9.74 12.22
CA LYS A 4 4.48 8.31 12.54
C LYS A 4 5.15 7.56 11.39
N GLU A 5 6.16 6.76 11.70
CA GLU A 5 6.87 5.96 10.71
C GLU A 5 5.92 4.94 10.06
N THR A 6 5.99 4.81 8.74
CA THR A 6 5.25 3.81 7.98
C THR A 6 6.09 2.55 7.81
N TYR A 7 5.48 1.40 7.52
CA TYR A 7 6.24 0.17 7.27
C TYR A 7 7.20 0.34 6.07
N LEU A 8 6.79 1.06 5.01
CA LEU A 8 7.64 1.38 3.86
C LEU A 8 8.85 2.22 4.26
N SER A 9 8.64 3.25 5.08
CA SER A 9 9.74 4.08 5.60
C SER A 9 10.72 3.25 6.45
N ARG A 10 10.18 2.40 7.34
CA ARG A 10 10.99 1.52 8.20
C ARG A 10 11.79 0.50 7.37
N ASP A 11 11.14 -0.19 6.44
CA ASP A 11 11.76 -1.28 5.68
C ASP A 11 12.75 -0.72 4.64
N PHE A 12 12.51 0.47 4.09
CA PHE A 12 13.50 1.23 3.33
C PHE A 12 14.74 1.55 4.18
N ARG A 13 14.56 2.10 5.38
CA ARG A 13 15.65 2.42 6.31
C ARG A 13 16.48 1.18 6.66
N GLU A 14 15.81 0.08 6.96
CA GLU A 14 16.45 -1.22 7.22
C GLU A 14 17.27 -1.68 6.00
N THR A 15 16.69 -1.63 4.81
CA THR A 15 17.36 -2.03 3.57
C THR A 15 18.60 -1.19 3.31
N VAL A 16 18.48 0.12 3.44
CA VAL A 16 19.58 1.07 3.25
C VAL A 16 20.69 0.85 4.26
N ALA A 17 20.36 0.63 5.54
CA ALA A 17 21.33 0.35 6.58
C ALA A 17 22.10 -0.96 6.34
N LEU A 18 21.40 -2.01 5.89
CA LEU A 18 21.98 -3.33 5.67
C LEU A 18 22.80 -3.41 4.37
N ARG A 19 22.27 -2.86 3.28
CA ARG A 19 22.84 -3.06 1.93
C ARG A 19 23.77 -1.93 1.49
N PHE A 20 23.56 -0.72 2.02
CA PHE A 20 24.30 0.49 1.61
C PHE A 20 24.80 1.30 2.82
N PRO A 21 25.51 0.67 3.79
CA PRO A 21 25.86 1.32 5.06
C PRO A 21 26.67 2.62 4.87
N ALA A 22 27.57 2.66 3.87
CA ALA A 22 28.38 3.85 3.58
C ALA A 22 27.55 5.04 3.06
N GLN A 23 26.45 4.78 2.35
CA GLN A 23 25.56 5.81 1.77
C GLN A 23 24.29 6.01 2.60
N ALA A 24 24.16 5.31 3.74
CA ALA A 24 22.89 5.23 4.45
C ALA A 24 22.34 6.59 4.88
N LYS A 25 23.21 7.49 5.35
CA LYS A 25 22.82 8.85 5.74
C LYS A 25 22.29 9.66 4.56
N GLU A 26 22.97 9.58 3.41
CA GLU A 26 22.60 10.30 2.19
C GLU A 26 21.26 9.79 1.64
N LEU A 27 21.11 8.47 1.52
CA LEU A 27 19.89 7.84 1.01
C LEU A 27 18.68 8.11 1.93
N ASN A 28 18.88 8.08 3.25
CA ASN A 28 17.82 8.45 4.19
C ASN A 28 17.40 9.92 4.05
N THR A 29 18.36 10.81 3.83
CA THR A 29 18.07 12.24 3.61
C THR A 29 17.31 12.44 2.30
N ALA A 30 17.73 11.77 1.22
CA ALA A 30 17.07 11.81 -0.08
C ALA A 30 15.62 11.31 0.00
N PHE A 31 15.39 10.19 0.70
CA PHE A 31 14.05 9.65 0.95
C PHE A 31 13.16 10.64 1.71
N ASP A 32 13.67 11.24 2.79
CA ASP A 32 12.88 12.16 3.63
C ASP A 32 12.56 13.47 2.90
N MET A 33 13.50 13.99 2.11
CA MET A 33 13.29 15.15 1.25
C MET A 33 12.23 14.86 0.19
N ARG A 34 12.36 13.74 -0.53
CA ARG A 34 11.41 13.38 -1.60
C ARG A 34 10.02 13.12 -1.05
N LEU A 35 9.91 12.36 0.05
CA LEU A 35 8.62 12.14 0.71
C LEU A 35 7.98 13.46 1.18
N SER A 36 8.77 14.41 1.67
CA SER A 36 8.24 15.70 2.11
C SER A 36 7.76 16.57 0.94
N ALA A 37 8.45 16.54 -0.21
CA ALA A 37 8.00 17.20 -1.44
C ALA A 37 6.67 16.61 -1.94
N LEU A 38 6.60 15.28 -2.08
CA LEU A 38 5.38 14.56 -2.49
C LEU A 38 4.18 14.91 -1.60
N LEU A 39 4.39 15.03 -0.29
CA LEU A 39 3.34 15.39 0.65
C LEU A 39 2.88 16.84 0.52
N ALA A 40 3.78 17.75 0.19
CA ALA A 40 3.44 19.16 -0.05
C ALA A 40 2.68 19.32 -1.38
N GLU A 41 3.12 18.62 -2.43
CA GLU A 41 2.47 18.58 -3.75
C GLU A 41 1.04 18.05 -3.68
N ASN A 42 0.75 17.14 -2.74
CA ASN A 42 -0.59 16.56 -2.56
C ASN A 42 -1.35 17.14 -1.36
N ALA A 43 -0.99 18.32 -0.83
CA ALA A 43 -1.54 18.83 0.42
C ALA A 43 -3.05 19.14 0.39
N ASP A 44 -3.58 19.43 -0.80
CA ASP A 44 -4.97 19.78 -1.09
C ASP A 44 -5.90 18.55 -1.21
N ALA A 45 -5.35 17.34 -1.29
CA ALA A 45 -6.13 16.12 -1.34
C ALA A 45 -7.06 15.98 -0.13
N SER A 46 -8.25 15.39 -0.35
CA SER A 46 -9.23 15.08 0.70
C SER A 46 -8.61 14.31 1.87
N LYS A 47 -9.20 14.44 3.05
CA LYS A 47 -8.72 13.74 4.26
C LYS A 47 -8.66 12.22 4.06
N GLU A 48 -9.61 11.67 3.33
CA GLU A 48 -9.71 10.25 3.01
C GLU A 48 -8.62 9.84 2.02
N LYS A 49 -8.36 10.61 0.95
CA LYS A 49 -7.27 10.33 0.01
C LYS A 49 -5.91 10.46 0.70
N GLN A 50 -5.76 11.45 1.58
CA GLN A 50 -4.56 11.66 2.40
C GLN A 50 -4.20 10.45 3.26
N TYR A 51 -5.18 9.66 3.72
CA TYR A 51 -4.91 8.42 4.45
C TYR A 51 -4.10 7.42 3.61
N HIS A 52 -4.46 7.23 2.34
CA HIS A 52 -3.76 6.34 1.41
C HIS A 52 -2.41 6.91 0.98
N LEU A 53 -2.41 8.19 0.59
CA LEU A 53 -1.19 8.88 0.16
C LEU A 53 -0.10 8.83 1.22
N LYS A 54 -0.41 9.18 2.47
CA LYS A 54 0.58 9.27 3.55
C LYS A 54 1.09 7.93 4.04
N ARG A 55 0.27 6.88 3.99
CA ARG A 55 0.61 5.59 4.61
C ARG A 55 1.17 4.57 3.64
N GLN A 56 0.88 4.70 2.36
CA GLN A 56 1.16 3.67 1.35
C GLN A 56 1.83 4.28 0.12
N ILE A 57 1.10 5.12 -0.62
CA ILE A 57 1.49 5.53 -1.98
C ILE A 57 2.77 6.36 -1.98
N LEU A 58 2.78 7.51 -1.28
CA LEU A 58 3.90 8.45 -1.34
C LEU A 58 5.19 7.90 -0.68
N PRO A 59 5.13 7.19 0.48
CA PRO A 59 6.31 6.48 0.99
C PRO A 59 6.86 5.44 0.01
N GLY A 60 5.98 4.73 -0.71
CA GLY A 60 6.38 3.75 -1.71
C GLY A 60 7.11 4.40 -2.89
N ILE A 61 6.56 5.49 -3.43
CA ILE A 61 7.19 6.28 -4.51
C ILE A 61 8.55 6.80 -4.04
N SER A 62 8.63 7.39 -2.85
CA SER A 62 9.88 7.92 -2.32
C SER A 62 10.95 6.82 -2.14
N ALA A 63 10.57 5.64 -1.62
CA ALA A 63 11.47 4.51 -1.50
C ALA A 63 11.95 4.05 -2.88
N TYR A 64 11.02 3.88 -3.82
CA TYR A 64 11.30 3.40 -5.17
C TYR A 64 12.27 4.31 -5.93
N GLU A 65 12.02 5.62 -5.95
CA GLU A 65 12.89 6.58 -6.61
C GLU A 65 14.26 6.70 -5.91
N THR A 66 14.30 6.61 -4.58
CA THR A 66 15.56 6.73 -3.85
C THR A 66 16.45 5.51 -4.02
N LEU A 67 15.87 4.30 -4.03
CA LEU A 67 16.61 3.07 -4.29
C LEU A 67 17.24 3.07 -5.70
N GLN A 68 16.57 3.63 -6.70
CA GLN A 68 17.11 3.76 -8.07
C GLN A 68 18.42 4.54 -8.19
N ARG A 69 18.83 5.28 -7.15
CA ARG A 69 20.14 5.94 -7.11
C ARG A 69 21.30 4.97 -6.90
N VAL A 70 21.03 3.77 -6.39
CA VAL A 70 22.03 2.78 -5.97
C VAL A 70 21.76 1.36 -6.48
N MET A 71 20.63 1.14 -7.15
CA MET A 71 20.32 -0.14 -7.81
C MET A 71 19.49 0.09 -9.08
N PRO A 72 19.47 -0.88 -10.02
CA PRO A 72 18.63 -0.82 -11.21
C PRO A 72 17.14 -0.68 -10.88
N LYS A 73 16.37 -0.16 -11.85
CA LYS A 73 14.94 0.12 -11.73
C LYS A 73 14.12 -1.11 -11.33
N GLU A 74 14.39 -2.24 -11.95
CA GLU A 74 13.71 -3.52 -11.70
C GLU A 74 14.01 -4.06 -10.29
N GLU A 75 15.25 -3.86 -9.83
CA GLU A 75 15.66 -4.28 -8.49
C GLU A 75 15.05 -3.39 -7.41
N ALA A 76 14.97 -2.08 -7.64
CA ALA A 76 14.25 -1.16 -6.77
C ALA A 76 12.77 -1.51 -6.69
N LEU A 77 12.15 -1.89 -7.81
CA LEU A 77 10.75 -2.30 -7.87
C LEU A 77 10.53 -3.55 -7.02
N GLN A 78 11.36 -4.58 -7.19
CA GLN A 78 11.26 -5.79 -6.38
C GLN A 78 11.58 -5.60 -4.91
N THR A 79 12.47 -4.66 -4.59
CA THR A 79 12.75 -4.31 -3.20
C THR A 79 11.50 -3.70 -2.55
N VAL A 80 10.82 -2.76 -3.21
CA VAL A 80 9.58 -2.18 -2.68
C VAL A 80 8.43 -3.20 -2.66
N HIS A 81 8.31 -4.04 -3.69
CA HIS A 81 7.37 -5.17 -3.70
C HIS A 81 7.54 -6.05 -2.47
N GLY A 82 8.79 -6.42 -2.14
CA GLY A 82 9.10 -7.22 -0.97
C GLY A 82 8.69 -6.59 0.37
N TYR A 83 8.67 -5.26 0.48
CA TYR A 83 8.15 -4.57 1.67
C TYR A 83 6.64 -4.79 1.80
N VAL A 84 5.91 -4.61 0.70
CA VAL A 84 4.45 -4.79 0.66
C VAL A 84 4.09 -6.26 0.89
N GLU A 85 4.79 -7.18 0.23
CA GLU A 85 4.62 -8.63 0.38
C GLU A 85 4.79 -9.06 1.84
N ARG A 86 5.81 -8.56 2.54
CA ARG A 86 6.05 -8.90 3.96
C ARG A 86 4.87 -8.49 4.85
N LEU A 87 4.32 -7.29 4.62
CA LEU A 87 3.12 -6.84 5.32
C LEU A 87 1.92 -7.73 4.97
N ALA A 88 1.69 -7.99 3.68
CA ALA A 88 0.57 -8.78 3.19
C ALA A 88 0.59 -10.22 3.74
N ARG A 89 1.76 -10.88 3.78
CA ARG A 89 1.93 -12.21 4.38
C ARG A 89 1.64 -12.22 5.88
N THR A 90 1.99 -11.14 6.58
CA THR A 90 1.68 -11.00 8.01
C THR A 90 0.17 -10.85 8.20
N SER A 91 -0.47 -10.00 7.40
CA SER A 91 -1.93 -9.83 7.38
C SER A 91 -2.67 -11.13 7.03
N HIS A 92 -2.20 -11.88 6.03
CA HIS A 92 -2.75 -13.18 5.66
C HIS A 92 -2.76 -14.15 6.85
N LYS A 93 -1.61 -14.32 7.54
CA LYS A 93 -1.51 -15.20 8.71
C LYS A 93 -2.51 -14.82 9.80
N GLN A 94 -2.68 -13.53 10.06
CA GLN A 94 -3.62 -13.02 11.06
C GLN A 94 -5.08 -13.28 10.65
N LEU A 95 -5.43 -12.99 9.39
CA LEU A 95 -6.76 -13.22 8.85
C LEU A 95 -7.11 -14.70 8.81
N ALA A 96 -6.18 -15.55 8.35
CA ALA A 96 -6.36 -16.99 8.33
C ALA A 96 -6.62 -17.55 9.74
N ALA A 97 -5.80 -17.16 10.73
CA ALA A 97 -6.00 -17.60 12.11
C ALA A 97 -7.35 -17.14 12.68
N LEU A 98 -7.79 -15.92 12.36
CA LEU A 98 -9.10 -15.40 12.78
C LEU A 98 -10.25 -16.19 12.13
N LEU A 99 -10.15 -16.48 10.83
CA LEU A 99 -11.19 -17.15 10.05
C LEU A 99 -11.34 -18.65 10.38
N HIS A 100 -10.34 -19.27 11.01
CA HIS A 100 -10.45 -20.63 11.54
C HIS A 100 -11.44 -20.75 12.72
N ILE A 101 -11.88 -19.63 13.31
CA ILE A 101 -12.89 -19.65 14.39
C ILE A 101 -14.28 -19.97 13.77
N PRO A 102 -14.97 -21.04 14.22
CA PRO A 102 -16.25 -21.44 13.66
C PRO A 102 -17.29 -20.32 13.66
N GLY A 103 -17.90 -20.08 12.50
CA GLY A 103 -18.95 -19.07 12.32
C GLY A 103 -18.46 -17.64 12.09
N LEU A 104 -17.20 -17.32 12.37
CA LEU A 104 -16.66 -15.97 12.19
C LEU A 104 -16.54 -15.57 10.71
N TYR A 105 -16.21 -16.53 9.84
CA TYR A 105 -16.15 -16.32 8.39
C TYR A 105 -17.46 -15.79 7.79
N ARG A 106 -18.62 -16.07 8.41
CA ARG A 106 -19.94 -15.60 7.94
C ARG A 106 -20.15 -14.10 8.17
N LEU A 107 -19.44 -13.52 9.14
CA LEU A 107 -19.55 -12.09 9.48
C LEU A 107 -18.60 -11.23 8.63
N VAL A 108 -17.54 -11.84 8.11
CA VAL A 108 -16.47 -11.13 7.39
C VAL A 108 -17.00 -10.37 6.16
N PRO A 109 -17.83 -10.93 5.27
CA PRO A 109 -18.34 -10.18 4.12
C PRO A 109 -19.05 -8.88 4.52
N GLY A 110 -19.90 -8.91 5.54
CA GLY A 110 -20.65 -7.72 5.99
C GLY A 110 -19.77 -6.64 6.62
N VAL A 111 -18.82 -7.04 7.49
CA VAL A 111 -17.86 -6.11 8.11
C VAL A 111 -16.91 -5.54 7.07
N PHE A 112 -16.43 -6.39 6.15
CA PHE A 112 -15.49 -6.03 5.11
C PHE A 112 -16.11 -5.03 4.13
N VAL A 113 -17.33 -5.29 3.63
CA VAL A 113 -18.05 -4.35 2.74
C VAL A 113 -18.18 -2.96 3.37
N LYS A 114 -18.58 -2.88 4.65
CA LYS A 114 -18.75 -1.59 5.34
C LYS A 114 -17.41 -0.86 5.51
N SER A 115 -16.38 -1.58 5.92
CA SER A 115 -15.03 -1.03 6.08
C SER A 115 -14.47 -0.52 4.75
N THR A 116 -14.56 -1.36 3.70
CA THR A 116 -13.97 -1.04 2.40
C THR A 116 -14.70 0.11 1.73
N ARG A 117 -16.03 0.23 1.84
CA ARG A 117 -16.77 1.42 1.37
C ARG A 117 -16.32 2.71 2.05
N SER A 118 -15.98 2.64 3.34
CA SER A 118 -15.53 3.81 4.10
C SER A 118 -14.11 4.23 3.75
N VAL A 119 -13.21 3.26 3.58
CA VAL A 119 -11.78 3.53 3.35
C VAL A 119 -11.49 3.75 1.86
N PHE A 120 -12.11 2.95 0.99
CA PHE A 120 -11.89 2.92 -0.46
C PHE A 120 -13.08 3.49 -1.23
N GLY A 121 -13.68 4.57 -0.72
CA GLY A 121 -14.82 5.24 -1.34
C GLY A 121 -14.43 6.42 -2.24
N PRO A 122 -15.41 7.08 -2.88
CA PRO A 122 -15.19 8.26 -3.74
C PRO A 122 -14.45 9.41 -3.07
N ALA A 123 -14.69 9.63 -1.77
CA ALA A 123 -13.96 10.64 -1.00
C ALA A 123 -12.46 10.37 -0.96
N ALA A 124 -12.03 9.10 -1.00
CA ALA A 124 -10.62 8.71 -1.08
C ALA A 124 -10.05 8.68 -2.52
N GLY A 125 -10.87 9.02 -3.53
CA GLY A 125 -10.48 9.00 -4.94
C GLY A 125 -10.74 7.68 -5.67
N PHE A 126 -11.40 6.72 -5.02
CA PHE A 126 -11.78 5.45 -5.66
C PHE A 126 -13.12 5.55 -6.37
N ALA A 127 -13.32 4.76 -7.42
CA ALA A 127 -14.63 4.61 -8.06
C ALA A 127 -15.01 3.12 -8.17
N PRO A 128 -15.50 2.51 -7.07
CA PRO A 128 -15.96 1.13 -7.10
C PRO A 128 -17.30 1.01 -7.83
N LYS A 129 -17.41 0.06 -8.75
CA LYS A 129 -18.66 -0.39 -9.35
C LYS A 129 -19.03 -1.75 -8.76
N GLU A 130 -20.01 -1.76 -7.87
CA GLU A 130 -20.50 -3.01 -7.28
C GLU A 130 -21.28 -3.82 -8.32
N LEU A 131 -20.87 -5.08 -8.49
CA LEU A 131 -21.52 -6.04 -9.39
C LEU A 131 -22.44 -6.99 -8.63
N GLN A 132 -22.05 -7.38 -7.41
CA GLN A 132 -22.81 -8.28 -6.56
C GLN A 132 -22.50 -8.00 -5.09
N THR A 133 -23.54 -7.90 -4.26
CA THR A 133 -23.42 -7.79 -2.81
C THR A 133 -24.51 -8.67 -2.16
N GLY A 134 -24.12 -9.75 -1.48
CA GLY A 134 -25.06 -10.69 -0.84
C GLY A 134 -24.64 -12.14 -0.97
N ASN A 135 -25.30 -13.04 -0.24
CA ASN A 135 -25.01 -14.49 -0.23
C ASN A 135 -23.54 -14.83 0.09
N GLY A 136 -22.90 -14.05 0.96
CA GLY A 136 -21.48 -14.22 1.30
C GLY A 136 -20.50 -13.73 0.23
N VAL A 137 -20.99 -13.12 -0.85
CA VAL A 137 -20.17 -12.64 -1.97
C VAL A 137 -20.25 -11.12 -2.07
N TRP A 138 -19.09 -10.51 -2.31
CA TRP A 138 -18.97 -9.12 -2.74
C TRP A 138 -18.06 -9.05 -3.97
N ARG A 139 -18.58 -8.57 -5.09
CA ARG A 139 -17.86 -8.40 -6.36
C ARG A 139 -17.90 -6.93 -6.75
N VAL A 140 -16.73 -6.37 -7.03
CA VAL A 140 -16.54 -4.96 -7.32
C VAL A 140 -15.50 -4.78 -8.41
N ASP A 141 -15.82 -3.98 -9.41
CA ASP A 141 -14.83 -3.48 -10.37
C ASP A 141 -14.31 -2.14 -9.88
N MET A 142 -12.99 -2.00 -9.79
CA MET A 142 -12.39 -0.71 -9.42
C MET A 142 -12.16 0.12 -10.68
N MET A 143 -13.01 1.11 -10.93
CA MET A 143 -12.97 1.92 -12.16
C MET A 143 -11.97 3.09 -12.08
N LYS A 144 -11.66 3.55 -10.86
CA LYS A 144 -10.60 4.55 -10.58
C LYS A 144 -9.90 4.18 -9.29
N CYS A 145 -8.58 4.30 -9.27
CA CYS A 145 -7.77 3.91 -8.14
C CYS A 145 -6.66 4.96 -7.91
N PRO A 146 -6.62 5.64 -6.74
CA PRO A 146 -5.58 6.62 -6.45
C PRO A 146 -4.18 6.01 -6.41
N TYR A 147 -4.03 4.70 -6.16
CA TYR A 147 -2.72 4.04 -6.26
C TYR A 147 -2.22 4.04 -7.71
N HIS A 148 -3.07 3.66 -8.66
CA HIS A 148 -2.75 3.69 -10.09
C HIS A 148 -2.47 5.13 -10.54
N ASP A 149 -3.41 6.03 -10.28
CA ASP A 149 -3.37 7.40 -10.82
C ASP A 149 -2.16 8.17 -10.29
N THR A 150 -1.89 8.07 -8.98
CA THR A 150 -0.76 8.78 -8.36
C THR A 150 0.59 8.18 -8.79
N CYS A 151 0.71 6.85 -8.90
CA CYS A 151 1.95 6.25 -9.37
C CYS A 151 2.23 6.62 -10.84
N ALA A 152 1.19 6.66 -11.68
CA ALA A 152 1.32 7.09 -13.07
C ALA A 152 1.69 8.58 -13.17
N GLU A 153 1.05 9.45 -12.37
CA GLU A 153 1.34 10.89 -12.31
C GLU A 153 2.80 11.18 -11.96
N TYR A 154 3.39 10.38 -11.05
CA TYR A 154 4.80 10.47 -10.68
C TYR A 154 5.74 9.61 -11.54
N GLY A 155 5.29 9.08 -12.68
CA GLY A 155 6.14 8.39 -13.65
C GLY A 155 6.61 7.00 -13.24
N CYS A 156 5.94 6.35 -12.28
CA CYS A 156 6.21 4.98 -11.83
C CYS A 156 4.97 4.07 -11.84
N PRO A 157 4.22 3.96 -12.95
CA PRO A 157 2.97 3.17 -13.02
C PRO A 157 3.17 1.69 -12.63
N GLU A 158 4.34 1.12 -12.89
CA GLU A 158 4.72 -0.24 -12.49
C GLU A 158 4.63 -0.48 -10.98
N LEU A 159 4.78 0.57 -10.15
CA LEU A 159 4.73 0.47 -8.70
C LEU A 159 3.31 0.15 -8.19
N CYS A 160 2.27 0.48 -8.97
CA CYS A 160 0.88 0.17 -8.61
C CYS A 160 0.70 -1.32 -8.33
N ARG A 161 1.36 -2.19 -9.12
CA ARG A 161 1.25 -3.63 -8.99
C ARG A 161 1.74 -4.13 -7.63
N CYS A 162 2.78 -3.52 -7.06
CA CYS A 162 3.27 -3.87 -5.73
C CYS A 162 2.18 -3.74 -4.66
N PHE A 163 1.32 -2.73 -4.77
CA PHE A 163 0.20 -2.53 -3.85
C PHE A 163 -0.97 -3.46 -4.15
N CYS A 164 -1.30 -3.69 -5.42
CA CYS A 164 -2.39 -4.59 -5.82
C CYS A 164 -2.12 -6.04 -5.40
N ASP A 165 -0.89 -6.52 -5.56
CA ASP A 165 -0.49 -7.87 -5.16
C ASP A 165 -0.68 -8.11 -3.64
N SER A 166 -0.71 -7.04 -2.83
CA SER A 166 -1.00 -7.13 -1.39
C SER A 166 -2.37 -7.75 -1.12
N ASP A 167 -3.38 -7.43 -1.92
CA ASP A 167 -4.74 -7.95 -1.74
C ASP A 167 -4.77 -9.44 -2.10
N ASP A 168 -4.16 -9.83 -3.22
CA ASP A 168 -4.05 -11.23 -3.63
C ASP A 168 -3.32 -12.07 -2.56
N ILE A 169 -2.21 -11.57 -2.04
CA ILE A 169 -1.44 -12.25 -0.99
C ILE A 169 -2.20 -12.31 0.33
N SER A 170 -2.89 -11.22 0.70
CA SER A 170 -3.60 -11.14 1.98
C SER A 170 -4.81 -12.06 2.02
N TYR A 171 -5.55 -12.14 0.91
CA TYR A 171 -6.87 -12.78 0.86
C TYR A 171 -6.90 -14.15 0.18
N THR A 172 -5.81 -14.59 -0.46
CA THR A 172 -5.73 -15.92 -1.05
C THR A 172 -6.05 -17.01 -0.03
N GLY A 173 -6.81 -18.04 -0.43
CA GLY A 173 -7.07 -19.23 0.40
C GLY A 173 -7.79 -18.97 1.73
N LEU A 174 -8.42 -17.82 1.92
CA LEU A 174 -9.12 -17.50 3.18
C LEU A 174 -10.54 -18.07 3.28
N HIS A 175 -11.09 -18.59 2.18
CA HIS A 175 -12.37 -19.29 2.22
C HIS A 175 -12.15 -20.73 2.71
N PRO A 176 -12.87 -21.20 3.75
CA PRO A 176 -12.82 -22.59 4.18
C PRO A 176 -13.37 -23.57 3.13
#